data_AF-T0QB12-F1
#
_entry.id   AF-T0QB12-F1
#
_cell.length_a   1.000
_cell.length_b   1.000
_cell.length_c   1.000
_cell.angle_alpha   90.00
_cell.angle_beta   90.00
_cell.angle_gamma   90.00
#
_symmetry.space_group_name_H-M   'P 1'
#
loop_
_entity.id
_entity.type
_entity.pdbx_description
1 polymer ?
#
loop_
_entity_poly.entity_id
_entity_poly.type
_entity_poly.pdbx_seq_one_letter_code
_entity_poly.pdbx_strand_id
1 'polypeptide(L)'
;MRVQDAETGEWLEVEGVDAAVPSEAPRSPARYAAAGMFTPHALSSPSMLPPLVHAETQSTRPLGAQVGWEAKMEAMRARYAAAERESRRGLLQRLADPSLSRSSRMDLQVQLLEQMKAALQTHLAALVAEELEREAGRQQAMRADVSHQGRDRLRQQHARERAYYKTLIEQTKEEGHQLLTATMNDFNLLR
;
A
#
# COMPACT_ATOMS: atom_id res chain seq x y z
N MET A 1 32.83 -25.49 -10.47
CA MET A 1 32.80 -24.05 -10.86
C MET A 1 32.82 -23.23 -9.57
N ARG A 2 33.57 -22.13 -9.47
CA ARG A 2 33.62 -21.31 -8.23
C ARG A 2 32.73 -20.08 -8.40
N VAL A 3 31.89 -19.80 -7.40
CA VAL A 3 31.01 -18.63 -7.35
C VAL A 3 31.29 -17.88 -6.06
N GLN A 4 31.43 -16.56 -6.15
CA GLN A 4 31.67 -15.72 -4.97
C GLN A 4 30.34 -15.39 -4.30
N ASP A 5 30.24 -15.68 -3.01
CA ASP A 5 29.07 -15.29 -2.22
C ASP A 5 29.09 -13.78 -1.97
N ALA A 6 27.99 -13.11 -2.28
CA ALA A 6 27.88 -11.65 -2.23
C ALA A 6 27.72 -11.11 -0.80
N GLU A 7 27.29 -11.94 0.15
CA GLU A 7 27.05 -11.51 1.52
C GLU A 7 28.25 -11.73 2.43
N THR A 8 29.04 -12.78 2.19
CA THR A 8 30.20 -13.15 3.02
C THR A 8 31.54 -12.87 2.35
N GLY A 9 31.58 -12.71 1.03
CA GLY A 9 32.79 -12.43 0.25
C GLY A 9 33.71 -13.65 0.06
N GLU A 10 33.32 -14.82 0.58
CA GLU A 10 34.08 -16.07 0.45
C GLU A 10 33.84 -16.75 -0.91
N TRP A 11 34.89 -17.41 -1.42
CA TRP A 11 34.83 -18.15 -2.69
C TRP A 11 34.41 -19.60 -2.42
N LEU A 12 33.17 -19.94 -2.79
CA LEU A 12 32.66 -21.28 -2.61
C LEU A 12 32.98 -22.14 -3.84
N GLU A 13 33.56 -23.31 -3.58
CA GLU A 13 33.81 -24.32 -4.61
C GLU A 13 32.55 -25.16 -4.81
N VAL A 14 31.84 -24.93 -5.92
CA VAL A 14 30.76 -25.84 -6.32
C VAL A 14 31.44 -27.02 -7.01
N GLU A 15 31.58 -28.11 -6.26
CA GLU A 15 31.96 -29.41 -6.79
C GLU A 15 30.95 -29.79 -7.89
N GLY A 16 31.47 -29.94 -9.11
CA GLY A 16 30.68 -30.44 -10.22
C GLY A 16 30.29 -31.87 -9.89
N VAL A 17 29.02 -32.08 -9.55
CA VAL A 17 28.45 -33.42 -9.49
C VAL A 17 28.34 -33.90 -10.94
N ASP A 18 29.45 -34.42 -11.47
CA ASP A 18 29.46 -35.35 -12.58
C ASP A 18 28.85 -36.68 -12.10
N ALA A 19 27.59 -36.62 -11.64
CA ALA A 19 26.78 -37.82 -11.52
C ALA A 19 26.46 -38.24 -12.94
N ALA A 20 27.09 -39.32 -13.38
CA ALA A 20 26.65 -40.09 -14.54
C ALA A 20 25.18 -40.49 -14.31
N VAL A 21 24.26 -39.66 -14.79
CA VAL A 21 22.82 -39.97 -14.81
C VAL A 21 22.65 -41.08 -15.85
N PRO A 22 22.16 -42.28 -15.48
CA PRO A 22 21.83 -43.29 -16.48
C PRO A 22 20.81 -42.72 -17.46
N SER A 23 21.20 -42.72 -18.73
CA SER A 23 20.54 -42.09 -19.89
C SER A 23 19.24 -42.77 -20.34
N GLU A 24 18.40 -43.26 -19.43
CA GLU A 24 17.08 -43.79 -19.80
C GLU A 24 16.00 -43.28 -18.86
N ALA A 25 15.46 -42.11 -19.19
CA ALA A 25 14.13 -41.74 -18.73
C ALA A 25 13.10 -42.72 -19.34
N PRO A 26 12.08 -43.16 -18.58
CA PRO A 26 11.07 -44.09 -19.08
C PRO A 26 10.37 -43.47 -20.28
N ARG A 27 10.43 -44.16 -21.43
CA ARG A 27 9.72 -43.77 -22.66
C ARG A 27 8.22 -43.83 -22.42
N SER A 28 7.64 -42.75 -21.92
CA SER A 28 6.19 -42.61 -21.86
C SER A 28 5.65 -42.59 -23.30
N PRO A 29 4.59 -43.35 -23.63
CA PRO A 29 4.07 -43.39 -24.98
C PRO A 29 3.42 -42.03 -25.29
N ALA A 30 4.13 -41.20 -26.05
CA ALA A 30 3.64 -40.19 -26.98
C ALA A 30 2.30 -39.48 -26.66
N ARG A 31 2.07 -39.03 -25.43
CA ARG A 31 0.82 -38.34 -25.04
C ARG A 31 0.87 -36.82 -25.11
N TYR A 32 2.05 -36.23 -25.05
CA TYR A 32 2.19 -34.76 -25.03
C TYR A 32 1.95 -34.13 -26.42
N ALA A 33 2.38 -34.79 -27.50
CA ALA A 33 2.15 -34.31 -28.87
C ALA A 33 0.67 -34.38 -29.29
N ALA A 34 -0.07 -35.39 -28.84
CA ALA A 34 -1.50 -35.54 -29.12
C ALA A 34 -2.37 -34.50 -28.37
N ALA A 35 -1.84 -33.91 -27.29
CA ALA A 35 -2.50 -32.88 -26.50
C ALA A 35 -2.14 -31.45 -26.95
N GLY A 36 -1.39 -31.28 -28.06
CA GLY A 36 -0.90 -29.98 -28.51
C GLY A 36 0.12 -29.32 -27.58
N MET A 37 0.73 -30.08 -26.66
CA MET A 37 1.66 -29.56 -25.66
C MET A 37 3.11 -29.74 -26.11
N PHE A 38 3.95 -28.75 -25.76
CA PHE A 38 5.38 -28.71 -26.06
C PHE A 38 6.09 -30.00 -25.64
N THR A 39 6.75 -30.66 -26.59
CA THR A 39 7.58 -31.84 -26.35
C THR A 39 9.06 -31.44 -26.40
N PRO A 40 9.79 -31.44 -25.25
CA PRO A 40 11.17 -30.97 -25.21
C PRO A 40 12.16 -31.82 -26.04
N HIS A 41 11.77 -33.02 -26.47
CA HIS A 41 12.61 -33.95 -27.24
C HIS A 41 12.50 -33.80 -28.76
N ALA A 42 11.64 -32.92 -29.28
CA ALA A 42 11.53 -32.72 -30.73
C ALA A 42 12.75 -32.01 -31.34
N LEU A 43 13.57 -31.36 -30.52
CA LEU A 43 14.70 -30.55 -30.96
C LEU A 43 16.01 -31.34 -31.19
N SER A 44 16.07 -32.63 -30.84
CA SER A 44 17.31 -33.41 -30.92
C SER A 44 17.39 -34.38 -32.11
N SER A 45 16.43 -34.37 -33.04
CA SER A 45 16.54 -35.22 -34.24
C SER A 45 17.56 -34.62 -35.22
N PRO A 46 18.71 -35.28 -35.47
CA PRO A 46 19.80 -34.73 -36.28
C PRO A 46 19.48 -34.67 -37.80
N SER A 47 18.26 -35.02 -38.21
CA SER A 47 17.85 -35.01 -39.63
C SER A 47 17.02 -33.79 -40.06
N MET A 48 16.74 -32.85 -39.15
CA MET A 48 15.92 -31.67 -39.45
C MET A 48 16.69 -30.39 -39.10
N LEU A 49 17.52 -29.94 -40.04
CA LEU A 49 17.92 -28.53 -40.12
C LEU A 49 16.89 -27.81 -41.01
N PRO A 50 16.40 -26.60 -40.63
CA PRO A 50 16.82 -25.76 -39.51
C PRO A 50 16.05 -26.08 -38.21
N PRO A 51 16.54 -25.63 -37.03
CA PRO A 51 15.82 -25.80 -35.78
C PRO A 51 14.39 -25.27 -35.94
N LEU A 52 13.40 -26.11 -35.65
CA LEU A 52 12.00 -25.77 -35.76
C LEU A 52 11.70 -24.66 -34.73
N VAL A 53 11.81 -23.40 -35.12
CA VAL A 53 11.42 -22.27 -34.29
C VAL A 53 9.90 -22.33 -34.18
N HIS A 54 9.39 -22.70 -33.01
CA HIS A 54 7.95 -22.82 -32.78
C HIS A 54 7.35 -21.41 -32.73
N ALA A 55 6.84 -20.94 -33.87
CA ALA A 55 6.22 -19.62 -34.02
C ALA A 55 5.10 -19.37 -32.98
N GLU A 56 4.45 -20.43 -32.50
CA GLU A 56 3.40 -20.39 -31.48
C GLU A 56 3.89 -19.92 -30.10
N THR A 57 5.18 -20.08 -29.80
CA THR A 57 5.80 -19.58 -28.57
C THR A 57 6.45 -18.20 -28.73
N GLN A 58 6.49 -17.68 -29.96
CA GLN A 58 7.01 -16.34 -30.21
C GLN A 58 5.92 -15.29 -29.99
N SER A 59 6.26 -14.26 -29.22
CA SER A 59 5.41 -13.09 -29.07
C SER A 59 5.15 -12.46 -30.43
N THR A 60 3.89 -12.44 -30.87
CA THR A 60 3.46 -11.74 -32.09
C THR A 60 3.43 -10.22 -31.95
N ARG A 61 3.83 -9.69 -30.78
CA ARG A 61 3.88 -8.24 -30.56
C ARG A 61 5.02 -7.59 -31.33
N PRO A 62 4.76 -6.43 -31.95
CA PRO A 62 5.83 -5.64 -32.54
C PRO A 62 6.80 -5.19 -31.43
N LEU A 63 8.10 -5.25 -31.72
CA LEU A 63 9.16 -4.71 -30.88
C LEU A 63 8.85 -3.24 -30.56
N GLY A 64 8.74 -2.90 -29.28
CA GLY A 64 8.39 -1.55 -28.81
C GLY A 64 6.91 -1.32 -28.47
N ALA A 65 6.02 -2.30 -28.66
CA ALA A 65 4.69 -2.22 -28.07
C ALA A 65 4.80 -2.34 -26.54
N GLN A 66 4.48 -1.25 -25.84
CA GLN A 66 4.41 -1.22 -24.37
C GLN A 66 3.62 -2.43 -23.88
N VAL A 67 4.23 -3.19 -22.97
CA VAL A 67 3.53 -4.28 -22.31
C VAL A 67 2.35 -3.63 -21.56
N GLY A 68 1.15 -4.20 -21.62
CA GLY A 68 0.00 -3.62 -20.89
C GLY A 68 0.28 -3.40 -19.39
N TRP A 69 1.24 -4.15 -18.83
CA TRP A 69 1.81 -3.92 -17.51
C TRP A 69 2.60 -2.59 -17.42
N GLU A 70 3.46 -2.28 -18.37
CA GLU A 70 4.26 -1.05 -18.42
C GLU A 70 3.38 0.19 -18.54
N ALA A 71 2.40 0.17 -19.46
CA ALA A 71 1.40 1.24 -19.57
C ALA A 71 0.60 1.41 -18.25
N LYS A 72 0.25 0.30 -17.58
CA LYS A 72 -0.40 0.34 -16.27
C LYS A 72 0.52 0.92 -15.19
N MET A 73 1.81 0.62 -15.22
CA MET A 73 2.79 1.15 -14.25
C MET A 73 3.10 2.63 -14.49
N GLU A 74 3.13 3.08 -15.74
CA GLU A 74 3.23 4.50 -16.07
C GLU A 74 2.00 5.28 -15.61
N ALA A 75 0.80 4.75 -15.88
CA ALA A 75 -0.44 5.37 -15.40
C ALA A 75 -0.49 5.43 -13.86
N MET A 76 -0.02 4.38 -13.19
CA MET A 76 0.06 4.32 -11.73
C MET A 76 1.07 5.35 -11.18
N ARG A 77 2.27 5.45 -11.78
CA ARG A 77 3.26 6.48 -11.42
C ARG A 77 2.73 7.90 -11.63
N ALA A 78 2.04 8.15 -12.74
CA ALA A 78 1.42 9.45 -13.01
C ALA A 78 0.36 9.81 -11.96
N ARG A 79 -0.46 8.83 -11.54
CA ARG A 79 -1.44 9.01 -10.45
C ARG A 79 -0.77 9.31 -9.12
N TYR A 80 0.30 8.59 -8.77
CA TYR A 80 1.03 8.87 -7.53
C TYR A 80 1.68 10.25 -7.55
N ALA A 81 2.29 10.66 -8.67
CA ALA A 81 2.86 12.00 -8.80
C ALA A 81 1.78 13.10 -8.72
N ALA A 82 0.58 12.86 -9.22
CA ALA A 82 -0.56 13.77 -9.05
C ALA A 82 -1.01 13.84 -7.59
N ALA A 83 -1.19 12.68 -6.94
CA ALA A 83 -1.58 12.60 -5.53
C ALA A 83 -0.54 13.23 -4.59
N GLU A 84 0.76 13.05 -4.85
CA GLU A 84 1.83 13.69 -4.08
C GLU A 84 1.79 15.21 -4.19
N ARG A 85 1.55 15.73 -5.41
CA ARG A 85 1.41 17.17 -5.65
C ARG A 85 0.18 17.77 -4.98
N GLU A 86 -0.90 17.01 -4.93
CA GLU A 86 -2.14 17.38 -4.24
C GLU A 86 -2.03 17.17 -2.73
N SER A 87 -1.11 16.34 -2.25
CA SER A 87 -0.93 16.13 -0.81
C SER A 87 -0.57 17.42 -0.07
N ARG A 88 -0.82 17.45 1.24
CA ARG A 88 -0.41 18.55 2.13
C ARG A 88 1.05 18.97 1.91
N ARG A 89 1.96 18.01 1.76
CA ARG A 89 3.39 18.26 1.53
C ARG A 89 3.63 18.89 0.16
N GLY A 90 2.96 18.40 -0.88
CA GLY A 90 3.05 18.94 -2.24
C GLY A 90 2.52 20.37 -2.33
N LEU A 91 1.39 20.66 -1.68
CA LEU A 91 0.84 22.00 -1.59
C LEU A 91 1.76 22.97 -0.85
N LEU A 92 2.37 22.54 0.27
CA LEU A 92 3.36 23.36 0.99
C LEU A 92 4.60 23.64 0.16
N GLN A 93 5.11 22.65 -0.59
CA GLN A 93 6.24 22.85 -1.50
C GLN A 93 5.91 23.88 -2.59
N ARG A 94 4.71 23.79 -3.19
CA ARG A 94 4.26 24.78 -4.18
C ARG A 94 4.11 26.18 -3.58
N LEU A 95 3.62 26.30 -2.34
CA LEU A 95 3.51 27.59 -1.65
C LEU A 95 4.87 28.25 -1.35
N ALA A 96 5.93 27.44 -1.23
CA ALA A 96 7.29 27.92 -1.03
C ALA A 96 7.87 28.61 -2.28
N ASP A 97 7.29 28.41 -3.47
CA ASP A 97 7.75 29.05 -4.69
C ASP A 97 7.51 30.58 -4.63
N PRO A 98 8.56 31.41 -4.76
CA PRO A 98 8.43 32.87 -4.67
C PRO A 98 7.85 33.50 -5.94
N SER A 99 7.91 32.81 -7.08
CA SER A 99 7.41 33.28 -8.38
C SER A 99 5.88 33.19 -8.53
N LEU A 100 5.19 32.65 -7.53
CA LEU A 100 3.76 32.39 -7.57
C LEU A 100 2.95 33.69 -7.49
N SER A 101 1.94 33.82 -8.37
CA SER A 101 1.04 34.98 -8.34
C SER A 101 0.24 35.02 -7.04
N ARG A 102 -0.22 36.23 -6.65
CA ARG A 102 -1.00 36.40 -5.41
C ARG A 102 -2.30 35.58 -5.43
N SER A 103 -2.99 35.52 -6.56
CA SER A 103 -4.23 34.74 -6.69
C SER A 103 -3.96 33.24 -6.57
N SER A 104 -2.97 32.72 -7.30
CA SER A 104 -2.61 31.31 -7.23
C SER A 104 -2.13 30.91 -5.82
N ARG A 105 -1.48 31.82 -5.10
CA ARG A 105 -1.04 31.58 -3.72
C ARG A 105 -2.24 31.45 -2.78
N MET A 106 -3.25 32.31 -2.93
CA MET A 106 -4.49 32.24 -2.14
C MET A 106 -5.25 30.94 -2.44
N ASP A 107 -5.36 30.54 -3.72
CA ASP A 107 -6.01 29.30 -4.09
C ASP A 107 -5.34 28.07 -3.46
N LEU A 108 -4.00 28.02 -3.46
CA LEU A 108 -3.24 26.95 -2.82
C LEU A 108 -3.38 26.94 -1.29
N GLN A 109 -3.48 28.11 -0.66
CA GLN A 109 -3.73 28.22 0.79
C GLN A 109 -5.13 27.70 1.15
N VAL A 110 -6.16 28.04 0.36
CA VAL A 110 -7.52 27.51 0.54
C VAL A 110 -7.54 26.00 0.42
N GLN A 111 -6.93 25.44 -0.63
CA GLN A 111 -6.82 23.98 -0.83
C GLN A 111 -6.15 23.29 0.36
N LEU A 112 -5.07 23.87 0.88
CA LEU A 112 -4.36 23.33 2.03
C LEU A 112 -5.25 23.32 3.29
N LEU A 113 -5.99 24.40 3.54
CA LEU A 113 -6.90 24.51 4.68
C LEU A 113 -8.09 23.55 4.58
N GLU A 114 -8.64 23.35 3.38
CA GLU A 114 -9.70 22.37 3.14
C GLU A 114 -9.23 20.94 3.44
N GLN A 115 -8.00 20.59 3.03
CA GLN A 115 -7.42 19.28 3.36
C GLN A 115 -7.18 19.11 4.86
N MET A 116 -6.68 20.13 5.54
CA MET A 116 -6.48 20.08 6.98
C MET A 116 -7.81 19.95 7.73
N LYS A 117 -8.83 20.69 7.30
CA LYS A 117 -10.19 20.59 7.84
C LYS A 117 -10.76 19.19 7.66
N ALA A 118 -10.67 18.62 6.46
CA ALA A 118 -11.15 17.28 6.17
C ALA A 118 -10.44 16.24 7.04
N ALA A 119 -9.11 16.32 7.17
CA ALA A 119 -8.33 15.43 8.02
C ALA A 119 -8.76 15.50 9.50
N LEU A 120 -8.91 16.72 10.04
CA LEU A 120 -9.36 16.91 11.42
C LEU A 120 -10.79 16.37 11.64
N GLN A 121 -11.69 16.56 10.68
CA GLN A 121 -13.04 16.00 10.75
C GLN A 121 -13.02 14.48 10.75
N THR A 122 -12.21 13.84 9.90
CA THR A 122 -12.09 12.38 9.88
C THR A 122 -11.52 11.83 11.18
N HIS A 123 -10.50 12.49 11.74
CA HIS A 123 -9.91 12.08 13.02
C HIS A 123 -10.91 12.18 14.17
N LEU A 124 -11.67 13.27 14.24
CA LEU A 124 -12.71 13.45 15.24
C LEU A 124 -13.85 12.43 15.09
N ALA A 125 -14.27 12.14 13.85
CA ALA A 125 -15.27 11.13 13.58
C ALA A 125 -14.80 9.73 14.01
N ALA A 126 -13.53 9.39 13.77
CA ALA A 126 -12.94 8.13 14.19
C ALA A 126 -12.94 7.99 15.73
N LEU A 127 -12.50 9.02 16.46
CA LEU A 127 -12.51 9.02 17.93
C LEU A 127 -13.94 8.84 18.49
N VAL A 128 -14.93 9.49 17.89
CA VAL A 128 -16.33 9.33 18.29
C VAL A 128 -16.83 7.91 18.00
N ALA A 129 -16.51 7.36 16.83
CA ALA A 129 -16.90 5.99 16.48
C ALA A 129 -16.30 4.95 17.44
N GLU A 130 -15.02 5.07 17.77
CA GLU A 130 -14.37 4.21 18.76
C GLU A 130 -15.05 4.30 20.14
N GLU A 131 -15.45 5.49 20.59
CA GLU A 131 -16.18 5.63 21.86
C GLU A 131 -17.55 4.98 21.81
N LEU A 132 -18.26 5.05 20.69
CA LEU A 132 -19.56 4.36 20.53
C LEU A 132 -19.39 2.83 20.60
N GLU A 133 -18.35 2.28 20.00
CA GLU A 133 -18.04 0.84 20.08
C GLU A 133 -17.70 0.43 21.52
N ARG A 134 -16.88 1.22 22.22
CA ARG A 134 -16.58 0.99 23.65
C ARG A 134 -17.85 1.06 24.48
N GLU A 135 -18.76 2.01 24.23
CA GLU A 135 -20.05 2.08 24.93
C GLU A 135 -20.93 0.87 24.70
N ALA A 136 -21.01 0.35 23.46
CA ALA A 136 -21.74 -0.87 23.17
C ALA A 136 -21.18 -2.06 23.96
N GLY A 137 -19.85 -2.20 24.03
CA GLY A 137 -19.18 -3.22 24.85
C GLY A 137 -19.48 -3.09 26.34
N ARG A 138 -19.44 -1.86 26.89
CA ARG A 138 -19.79 -1.58 28.29
C ARG A 138 -21.25 -1.95 28.60
N GLN A 139 -22.18 -1.64 27.71
CA GLN A 139 -23.60 -2.01 27.89
C GLN A 139 -23.80 -3.53 27.89
N GLN A 140 -23.07 -4.26 27.06
CA GLN A 140 -23.11 -5.72 27.05
C GLN A 140 -22.55 -6.30 28.36
N ALA A 141 -21.41 -5.81 28.85
CA ALA A 141 -20.81 -6.24 30.12
C ALA A 141 -21.75 -6.00 31.31
N MET A 142 -22.39 -4.84 31.35
CA MET A 142 -23.39 -4.49 32.38
C MET A 142 -24.61 -5.41 32.38
N ARG A 143 -25.05 -5.88 31.20
CA ARG A 143 -26.17 -6.83 31.07
C ARG A 143 -25.76 -8.25 31.49
N ALA A 144 -24.50 -8.61 31.25
CA ALA A 144 -23.96 -9.94 31.59
C ALA A 144 -23.80 -10.14 33.10
N ASP A 145 -23.45 -9.09 33.86
CA ASP A 145 -23.36 -9.20 35.32
C ASP A 145 -24.75 -9.35 35.94
N VAL A 146 -24.92 -10.35 36.81
CA VAL A 146 -26.19 -10.65 37.50
C VAL A 146 -26.26 -9.97 38.87
N SER A 147 -25.10 -9.65 39.47
CA SER A 147 -25.01 -9.11 40.82
C SER A 147 -25.28 -7.59 40.85
N HIS A 148 -26.07 -7.11 41.83
CA HIS A 148 -26.32 -5.67 41.96
C HIS A 148 -25.05 -4.90 42.33
N GLN A 149 -24.25 -5.43 43.26
CA GLN A 149 -22.99 -4.78 43.69
C GLN A 149 -21.94 -4.75 42.57
N GLY A 150 -21.84 -5.81 41.76
CA GLY A 150 -20.93 -5.85 40.61
C GLY A 150 -21.33 -4.84 39.54
N ARG A 151 -22.64 -4.76 39.23
CA ARG A 151 -23.21 -3.72 38.35
C ARG A 151 -22.89 -2.30 38.84
N ASP A 152 -23.00 -2.02 40.13
CA ASP A 152 -22.71 -0.69 40.66
C ASP A 152 -21.22 -0.33 40.57
N ARG A 153 -20.32 -1.29 40.82
CA ARG A 153 -18.87 -1.09 40.63
C ARG A 153 -18.53 -0.84 39.15
N LEU A 154 -19.09 -1.64 38.25
CA LEU A 154 -18.93 -1.46 36.80
C LEU A 154 -19.48 -0.11 36.31
N ARG A 155 -20.65 0.32 36.79
CA ARG A 155 -21.21 1.65 36.50
C ARG A 155 -20.26 2.77 36.89
N GLN A 156 -19.69 2.69 38.10
CA GLN A 156 -18.75 3.70 38.59
C GLN A 156 -17.46 3.71 37.78
N GLN A 157 -16.92 2.53 37.44
CA GLN A 157 -15.75 2.42 36.58
C GLN A 157 -16.02 3.04 35.20
N HIS A 158 -17.08 2.62 34.52
CA HIS A 158 -17.45 3.15 33.21
C HIS A 158 -17.77 4.65 33.23
N ALA A 159 -18.32 5.17 34.34
CA ALA A 159 -18.54 6.61 34.49
C ALA A 159 -17.22 7.40 34.52
N ARG A 160 -16.20 6.88 35.20
CA ARG A 160 -14.85 7.48 35.23
C ARG A 160 -14.20 7.42 33.85
N GLU A 161 -14.29 6.28 33.17
CA GLU A 161 -13.77 6.10 31.81
C GLU A 161 -14.45 7.08 30.83
N ARG A 162 -15.78 7.19 30.85
CA ARG A 162 -16.50 8.16 30.01
C ARG A 162 -16.08 9.60 30.28
N ALA A 163 -15.89 9.97 31.55
CA ALA A 163 -15.43 11.31 31.90
C ALA A 163 -14.04 11.58 31.30
N TYR A 164 -13.12 10.62 31.41
CA TYR A 164 -11.78 10.72 30.82
C TYR A 164 -11.83 10.88 29.29
N TYR A 165 -12.55 10.03 28.57
CA TYR A 165 -12.60 10.13 27.11
C TYR A 165 -13.35 11.37 26.63
N LYS A 166 -14.36 11.83 27.38
CA LYS A 166 -15.00 13.11 27.11
C LYS A 166 -13.99 14.26 27.20
N THR A 167 -13.16 14.29 28.26
CA THR A 167 -12.11 15.30 28.39
C THR A 167 -11.07 15.19 27.27
N LEU A 168 -10.72 13.98 26.84
CA LEU A 168 -9.78 13.78 25.73
C LEU A 168 -10.36 14.32 24.41
N ILE A 169 -11.63 14.06 24.11
CA ILE A 169 -12.30 14.60 22.92
C ILE A 169 -12.38 16.13 22.98
N GLU A 170 -12.66 16.70 24.14
CA GLU A 170 -12.69 18.17 24.34
C GLU A 170 -11.30 18.79 24.15
N GLN A 171 -10.26 18.22 24.75
CA GLN A 171 -8.87 18.63 24.54
C GLN A 171 -8.47 18.56 23.06
N THR A 172 -8.80 17.47 22.37
CA THR A 172 -8.48 17.32 20.94
C THR A 172 -9.19 18.38 20.08
N LYS A 173 -10.42 18.77 20.46
CA LYS A 173 -11.15 19.86 19.79
C LYS A 173 -10.47 21.20 20.06
N GLU A 174 -10.08 21.48 21.29
CA GLU A 174 -9.37 22.71 21.67
C GLU A 174 -8.03 22.83 20.94
N GLU A 175 -7.23 21.76 20.93
CA GLU A 175 -5.98 21.68 20.17
C GLU A 175 -6.22 21.91 18.67
N GLY A 176 -7.30 21.34 18.11
CA GLY A 176 -7.72 21.57 16.73
C GLY A 176 -8.09 23.04 16.46
N HIS A 177 -8.78 23.69 17.39
CA HIS A 177 -9.12 25.12 17.30
C HIS A 177 -7.88 26.02 17.41
N GLN A 178 -6.93 25.68 18.29
CA GLN A 178 -5.66 26.40 18.41
C GLN A 178 -4.83 26.25 17.13
N LEU A 179 -4.73 25.03 16.59
CA LEU A 179 -4.05 24.77 15.32
C LEU A 179 -4.70 25.56 14.17
N LEU A 180 -6.03 25.56 14.09
CA LEU A 180 -6.76 26.36 13.11
C LEU A 180 -6.40 27.85 13.25
N THR A 181 -6.43 28.39 14.47
CA THR A 181 -6.12 29.80 14.73
C THR A 181 -4.67 30.14 14.35
N ALA A 182 -3.71 29.28 14.68
CA ALA A 182 -2.32 29.42 14.27
C ALA A 182 -2.18 29.43 12.74
N THR A 183 -2.83 28.51 12.04
CA THR A 183 -2.79 28.46 10.57
C THR A 183 -3.41 29.69 9.92
N MET A 184 -4.53 30.20 10.47
CA MET A 184 -5.15 31.43 9.98
C MET A 184 -4.23 32.65 10.14
N ASN A 185 -3.44 32.70 11.21
CA ASN A 185 -2.41 33.73 11.41
C ASN A 185 -1.26 33.59 10.39
N ASP A 186 -0.75 32.39 10.19
CA ASP A 186 0.34 32.12 9.23
C ASP A 186 -0.06 32.53 7.80
N PHE A 187 -1.33 32.32 7.44
CA PHE A 187 -1.88 32.72 6.14
C PHE A 187 -2.45 34.15 6.11
N ASN A 188 -2.29 34.95 7.17
CA ASN A 188 -2.84 36.30 7.30
C ASN A 188 -4.35 36.42 6.96
N LEU A 189 -5.14 35.37 7.24
CA LEU A 189 -6.58 35.33 6.94
C LEU A 189 -7.42 36.14 7.95
N LEU A 190 -6.81 36.62 9.02
CA LEU A 190 -7.45 37.38 10.11
C LEU A 190 -7.12 38.88 10.09
N ARG A 191 -6.54 39.41 9.00
CA ARG A 191 -6.23 40.83 8.82
C ARG A 191 -7.19 41.52 7.86
#